data_AF-A0A8C1W9D9-F1
#
_entry.id   AF-A0A8C1W9D9-F1
#
_cell.length_a   1.000
_cell.length_b   1.000
_cell.length_c   1.000
_cell.angle_alpha   90.00
_cell.angle_beta   90.00
_cell.angle_gamma   90.00
#
_symmetry.space_group_name_H-M   'P 1'
#
loop_
_entity.id
_entity.type
_entity.pdbx_description
1 polymer ?
#
loop_
_entity_poly.entity_id
_entity_poly.type
_entity_poly.pdbx_seq_one_letter_code
_entity_poly.pdbx_strand_id
1 'polypeptide(L)'
;MTDLWTNACRPRPEEAELRESVWRVCSEFLSRPLTIGMGMRMFNLDPYSRPLTIHVVGATHNETLGARTTDMDELGRMFPGHQGLEVVMVGPEVVQGPIMRPPLRAFGPRGKVYISAYKGFYHQFWEEVVEKGEAAKPNLVVGFHPGFDGQEVNQDWLATLLLLRDYNIPTLFTMISNEELQSTLHMFMELEMDVKDTGSNPFSSLKPEHLPKSPNKAPIYANAHYVSFRGLLEVKEEEEQN
;
A
#
# COMPACT_ATOMS: atom_id res chain seq x y z
N MET A 1 -11.12 20.91 -33.57
CA MET A 1 -10.12 20.30 -32.66
C MET A 1 -8.68 20.73 -32.98
N THR A 2 -8.43 21.36 -34.14
CA THR A 2 -7.15 21.99 -34.51
C THR A 2 -6.73 23.11 -33.54
N ASP A 3 -7.71 23.86 -33.00
CA ASP A 3 -7.44 25.05 -32.18
C ASP A 3 -6.84 24.74 -30.79
N LEU A 4 -7.00 23.53 -30.26
CA LEU A 4 -6.50 23.18 -28.93
C LEU A 4 -4.97 23.24 -28.86
N TRP A 5 -4.29 22.62 -29.83
CA TRP A 5 -2.84 22.49 -29.85
C TRP A 5 -2.17 23.83 -30.17
N THR A 6 -2.76 24.59 -31.10
CA THR A 6 -2.35 25.96 -31.40
C THR A 6 -2.48 26.87 -30.18
N ASN A 7 -3.58 26.81 -29.44
CA ASN A 7 -3.78 27.60 -28.23
C ASN A 7 -2.87 27.17 -27.07
N ALA A 8 -2.49 25.89 -27.01
CA ALA A 8 -1.55 25.36 -26.03
C ALA A 8 -0.08 25.62 -26.39
N CYS A 9 0.20 26.25 -27.54
CA CYS A 9 1.55 26.44 -28.09
C CYS A 9 2.35 25.12 -28.13
N ARG A 10 1.68 24.00 -28.44
CA ARG A 10 2.31 22.67 -28.53
C ARG A 10 1.91 21.97 -29.83
N PRO A 11 2.80 21.14 -30.41
CA PRO A 11 2.40 20.29 -31.53
C PRO A 11 1.32 19.30 -31.09
N ARG A 12 0.48 18.88 -32.02
CA ARG A 12 -0.43 17.76 -31.80
C ARG A 12 0.41 16.49 -31.61
N PRO A 13 0.16 15.69 -30.56
CA PRO A 13 0.96 14.50 -30.29
C PRO A 13 0.76 13.42 -31.35
N GLU A 14 1.82 12.69 -31.63
CA GLU A 14 1.80 11.51 -32.50
C GLU A 14 1.25 10.28 -31.77
N GLU A 15 0.89 9.23 -32.52
CA GLU A 15 0.33 8.00 -31.95
C GLU A 15 1.27 7.34 -30.92
N ALA A 16 2.57 7.36 -31.17
CA ALA A 16 3.56 6.83 -30.24
C ALA A 16 3.56 7.58 -28.91
N GLU A 17 3.52 8.92 -28.95
CA GLU A 17 3.47 9.77 -27.76
C GLU A 17 2.16 9.58 -26.98
N LEU A 18 1.03 9.42 -27.70
CA LEU A 18 -0.25 9.10 -27.09
C LEU A 18 -0.21 7.75 -26.38
N ARG A 19 0.38 6.73 -27.00
CA ARG A 19 0.54 5.40 -26.40
C ARG A 19 1.41 5.45 -25.14
N GLU A 20 2.52 6.16 -25.18
CA GLU A 20 3.37 6.36 -23.99
C GLU A 20 2.62 7.10 -22.88
N SER A 21 1.84 8.12 -23.22
CA SER A 21 1.00 8.86 -22.27
C SER A 21 -0.04 7.95 -21.61
N VAL A 22 -0.70 7.09 -22.39
CA VAL A 22 -1.65 6.10 -21.86
C VAL A 22 -0.95 5.13 -20.91
N TRP A 23 0.22 4.58 -21.28
CA TRP A 23 0.98 3.70 -20.39
C TRP A 23 1.37 4.38 -19.08
N ARG A 24 1.78 5.66 -19.16
CA ARG A 24 2.14 6.47 -18.01
C ARG A 24 0.97 6.61 -17.03
N VAL A 25 -0.22 6.91 -17.53
CA VAL A 25 -1.44 7.00 -16.70
C VAL A 25 -1.86 5.62 -16.19
N CYS A 26 -1.81 4.58 -17.03
CA CYS A 26 -2.18 3.22 -16.64
C CYS A 26 -1.28 2.65 -15.53
N SER A 27 -0.02 3.08 -15.44
CA SER A 27 0.92 2.62 -14.41
C SER A 27 0.44 2.88 -12.98
N GLU A 28 -0.38 3.92 -12.76
CA GLU A 28 -1.01 4.23 -11.47
C GLU A 28 -1.89 3.07 -10.97
N PHE A 29 -2.70 2.49 -11.86
CA PHE A 29 -3.60 1.38 -11.52
C PHE A 29 -2.84 0.07 -11.28
N LEU A 30 -1.69 -0.11 -11.95
CA LEU A 30 -0.84 -1.28 -11.78
C LEU A 30 0.05 -1.17 -10.54
N SER A 31 0.40 0.05 -10.12
CA SER A 31 1.37 0.29 -9.06
C SER A 31 1.01 -0.43 -7.76
N ARG A 32 -0.26 -0.34 -7.33
CA ARG A 32 -0.72 -0.95 -6.06
C ARG A 32 -0.66 -2.49 -6.08
N PRO A 33 -1.31 -3.20 -7.01
CA PRO A 33 -1.26 -4.67 -7.02
C PRO A 33 0.18 -5.19 -7.19
N LEU A 34 1.00 -4.54 -8.04
CA LEU A 34 2.39 -4.94 -8.21
C LEU A 34 3.23 -4.71 -6.93
N THR A 35 2.99 -3.63 -6.21
CA THR A 35 3.62 -3.35 -4.91
C THR A 35 3.21 -4.37 -3.84
N ILE A 36 1.93 -4.78 -3.80
CA ILE A 36 1.48 -5.86 -2.91
C ILE A 36 2.22 -7.15 -3.24
N GLY A 37 2.30 -7.52 -4.52
CA GLY A 37 3.04 -8.71 -4.95
C GLY A 37 4.54 -8.63 -4.64
N MET A 38 5.14 -7.44 -4.69
CA MET A 38 6.51 -7.20 -4.20
C MET A 38 6.64 -7.49 -2.71
N GLY A 39 5.74 -6.96 -1.88
CA GLY A 39 5.72 -7.23 -0.43
C GLY A 39 5.58 -8.72 -0.12
N MET A 40 4.72 -9.43 -0.85
CA MET A 40 4.59 -10.88 -0.73
C MET A 40 5.91 -11.60 -1.00
N ARG A 41 6.65 -11.18 -2.02
CA ARG A 41 7.98 -11.73 -2.35
C ARG A 41 9.03 -11.40 -1.29
N MET A 42 9.07 -10.16 -0.80
CA MET A 42 10.01 -9.71 0.24
C MET A 42 9.88 -10.54 1.53
N PHE A 43 8.65 -10.89 1.91
CA PHE A 43 8.37 -11.68 3.11
C PHE A 43 8.20 -13.18 2.85
N ASN A 44 8.61 -13.68 1.68
CA ASN A 44 8.56 -15.10 1.31
C ASN A 44 7.17 -15.74 1.49
N LEU A 45 6.11 -14.99 1.17
CA LEU A 45 4.75 -15.50 1.22
C LEU A 45 4.46 -16.32 -0.05
N ASP A 46 4.02 -17.56 0.12
CA ASP A 46 3.69 -18.46 -0.98
C ASP A 46 2.17 -18.55 -1.20
N PRO A 47 1.62 -17.88 -2.23
CA PRO A 47 0.18 -17.92 -2.54
C PRO A 47 -0.28 -19.27 -3.12
N TYR A 48 0.64 -20.18 -3.46
CA TYR A 48 0.31 -21.50 -4.02
C TYR A 48 0.11 -22.57 -2.93
N SER A 49 0.72 -22.39 -1.75
CA SER A 49 0.56 -23.33 -0.63
C SER A 49 -0.75 -23.16 0.13
N ARG A 50 -1.24 -21.92 0.28
CA ARG A 50 -2.45 -21.60 1.05
C ARG A 50 -3.05 -20.25 0.64
N PRO A 51 -4.32 -19.98 0.95
CA PRO A 51 -4.87 -18.64 0.80
C PRO A 51 -4.09 -17.62 1.63
N LEU A 52 -3.96 -16.41 1.10
CA LEU A 52 -3.33 -15.30 1.81
C LEU A 52 -4.30 -14.13 1.97
N THR A 53 -4.22 -13.46 3.12
CA THR A 53 -4.95 -12.24 3.43
C THR A 53 -3.97 -11.08 3.52
N ILE A 54 -4.23 -10.01 2.77
CA ILE A 54 -3.48 -8.77 2.76
C ILE A 54 -4.40 -7.68 3.31
N HIS A 55 -3.96 -6.95 4.34
CA HIS A 55 -4.67 -5.76 4.80
C HIS A 55 -4.01 -4.52 4.23
N VAL A 56 -4.79 -3.68 3.54
CA VAL A 56 -4.36 -2.36 3.11
C VAL A 56 -4.81 -1.35 4.16
N VAL A 57 -3.88 -0.74 4.87
CA VAL A 57 -4.15 0.16 6.01
C VAL A 57 -4.03 1.62 5.59
N GLY A 58 -4.83 2.47 6.22
CA GLY A 58 -4.93 3.88 5.84
C GLY A 58 -5.62 4.09 4.49
N ALA A 59 -6.47 3.14 4.06
CA ALA A 59 -7.18 3.25 2.78
C ALA A 59 -8.08 4.50 2.76
N THR A 60 -7.95 5.31 1.71
CA THR A 60 -8.67 6.57 1.57
C THR A 60 -9.65 6.53 0.40
N HIS A 61 -10.23 7.68 0.07
CA HIS A 61 -10.99 7.86 -1.16
C HIS A 61 -10.16 7.59 -2.42
N ASN A 62 -8.83 7.75 -2.39
CA ASN A 62 -7.95 7.45 -3.53
C ASN A 62 -7.96 5.97 -3.91
N GLU A 63 -8.13 5.08 -2.93
CA GLU A 63 -8.18 3.62 -3.12
C GLU A 63 -9.61 3.13 -3.32
N THR A 64 -10.60 3.79 -2.69
CA THR A 64 -11.93 3.21 -2.51
C THR A 64 -13.03 3.89 -3.34
N LEU A 65 -12.83 5.12 -3.80
CA LEU A 65 -13.83 5.82 -4.60
C LEU A 65 -13.95 5.17 -5.99
N GLY A 66 -15.13 4.59 -6.26
CA GLY A 66 -15.38 3.88 -7.51
C GLY A 66 -14.67 2.52 -7.61
N ALA A 67 -14.12 2.01 -6.49
CA ALA A 67 -13.42 0.74 -6.48
C ALA A 67 -14.35 -0.42 -6.87
N ARG A 68 -13.86 -1.24 -7.80
CA ARG A 68 -14.53 -2.44 -8.30
C ARG A 68 -13.91 -3.67 -7.68
N THR A 69 -14.68 -4.75 -7.67
CA THR A 69 -14.23 -6.05 -7.17
C THR A 69 -13.09 -6.68 -8.00
N THR A 70 -12.78 -6.11 -9.17
CA THR A 70 -11.72 -6.55 -10.10
C THR A 70 -10.46 -5.67 -10.06
N ASP A 71 -10.42 -4.62 -9.24
CA ASP A 71 -9.30 -3.65 -9.25
C ASP A 71 -7.98 -4.21 -8.68
N MET A 72 -7.99 -5.46 -8.22
CA MET A 72 -6.80 -6.21 -7.80
C MET A 72 -6.59 -7.49 -8.61
N ASP A 73 -7.23 -7.64 -9.78
CA ASP A 73 -7.09 -8.84 -10.63
C ASP A 73 -5.64 -9.05 -11.10
N GLU A 74 -4.88 -7.97 -11.30
CA GLU A 74 -3.46 -8.00 -11.65
C GLU A 74 -2.67 -8.81 -10.62
N LEU A 75 -3.01 -8.73 -9.34
CA LEU A 75 -2.37 -9.53 -8.29
C LEU A 75 -2.62 -11.03 -8.53
N GLY A 76 -3.83 -11.41 -8.93
CA GLY A 76 -4.14 -12.79 -9.32
C GLY A 76 -3.38 -13.23 -10.58
N ARG A 77 -3.19 -12.32 -11.54
CA ARG A 77 -2.40 -12.58 -12.77
C ARG A 77 -0.91 -12.74 -12.50
N MET A 78 -0.37 -12.09 -11.46
CA MET A 78 1.01 -12.30 -11.01
C MET A 78 1.24 -13.70 -10.45
N PHE A 79 0.20 -14.32 -9.88
CA PHE A 79 0.29 -15.62 -9.21
C PHE A 79 -0.74 -16.63 -9.76
N PRO A 80 -0.62 -17.05 -11.03
CA PRO A 80 -1.60 -17.93 -11.67
C PRO A 80 -1.72 -19.27 -10.95
N GLY A 81 -2.93 -19.61 -10.48
CA GLY A 81 -3.18 -20.86 -9.73
C GLY A 81 -3.05 -20.74 -8.21
N HIS A 82 -2.97 -19.51 -7.68
CA HIS A 82 -2.99 -19.25 -6.24
C HIS A 82 -4.21 -19.86 -5.53
N GLN A 83 -4.07 -20.19 -4.24
CA GLN A 83 -5.12 -20.85 -3.43
C GLN A 83 -6.23 -19.90 -2.94
N GLY A 84 -6.18 -18.64 -3.34
CA GLY A 84 -7.10 -17.57 -2.93
C GLY A 84 -6.31 -16.39 -2.36
N LEU A 85 -6.70 -15.18 -2.74
CA LEU A 85 -6.12 -13.96 -2.20
C LEU A 85 -7.26 -13.07 -1.71
N GLU A 86 -7.07 -12.46 -0.55
CA GLU A 86 -7.96 -11.41 -0.06
C GLU A 86 -7.16 -10.12 0.13
N VAL A 87 -7.74 -9.02 -0.30
CA VAL A 87 -7.27 -7.66 -0.02
C VAL A 87 -8.37 -6.94 0.77
N VAL A 88 -8.11 -6.64 2.04
CA VAL A 88 -9.03 -5.93 2.93
C VAL A 88 -8.59 -4.46 3.00
N MET A 89 -9.41 -3.56 2.47
CA MET A 89 -9.15 -2.11 2.50
C MET A 89 -9.66 -1.52 3.82
N VAL A 90 -8.77 -1.02 4.67
CA VAL A 90 -9.11 -0.52 6.01
C VAL A 90 -8.69 0.94 6.16
N GLY A 91 -9.64 1.83 6.44
CA GLY A 91 -9.33 3.23 6.73
C GLY A 91 -10.56 4.07 7.09
N PRO A 92 -10.35 5.23 7.75
CA PRO A 92 -11.44 6.11 8.20
C PRO A 92 -12.19 6.76 7.02
N GLU A 93 -11.51 6.93 5.89
CA GLU A 93 -12.04 7.58 4.68
C GLU A 93 -12.61 6.60 3.65
N VAL A 94 -12.66 5.30 3.97
CA VAL A 94 -13.28 4.29 3.09
C VAL A 94 -14.72 4.70 2.75
N VAL A 95 -15.01 4.73 1.45
CA VAL A 95 -16.33 5.12 0.94
C VAL A 95 -17.23 3.93 0.64
N GLN A 96 -18.54 4.17 0.60
CA GLN A 96 -19.51 3.16 0.21
C GLN A 96 -19.34 2.78 -1.27
N GLY A 97 -19.45 1.48 -1.57
CA GLY A 97 -19.27 0.98 -2.94
C GLY A 97 -19.26 -0.55 -3.05
N PRO A 98 -19.00 -1.09 -4.25
CA PRO A 98 -19.04 -2.53 -4.53
C PRO A 98 -18.12 -3.39 -3.64
N ILE A 99 -17.03 -2.82 -3.13
CA ILE A 99 -16.06 -3.51 -2.28
C ILE A 99 -16.42 -3.48 -0.79
N MET A 100 -17.43 -2.71 -0.36
CA MET A 100 -17.92 -2.68 1.03
C MET A 100 -18.69 -3.96 1.35
N ARG A 101 -17.92 -5.01 1.60
CA ARG A 101 -18.38 -6.36 1.90
C ARG A 101 -17.58 -6.88 3.10
N PRO A 102 -18.14 -7.81 3.90
CA PRO A 102 -17.44 -8.37 5.04
C PRO A 102 -16.10 -9.00 4.62
N PRO A 103 -15.04 -8.81 5.42
CA PRO A 103 -13.80 -9.58 5.29
C PRO A 103 -14.03 -11.07 5.49
N LEU A 104 -13.17 -11.90 4.91
CA LEU A 104 -13.25 -13.34 5.04
C LEU A 104 -12.56 -13.80 6.33
N ARG A 105 -13.08 -14.87 6.91
CA ARG A 105 -12.49 -15.47 8.12
C ARG A 105 -11.24 -16.31 7.86
N ALA A 106 -11.08 -16.88 6.66
CA ALA A 106 -9.90 -17.69 6.33
C ALA A 106 -9.69 -18.03 4.83
N PHE A 107 -10.76 -18.19 4.04
CA PHE A 107 -10.63 -18.77 2.69
C PHE A 107 -11.24 -17.88 1.60
N GLY A 108 -10.37 -17.27 0.81
CA GLY A 108 -10.73 -16.68 -0.49
C GLY A 108 -11.02 -17.76 -1.54
N PRO A 109 -11.83 -17.46 -2.58
CA PRO A 109 -12.04 -18.37 -3.69
C PRO A 109 -10.72 -18.65 -4.42
N ARG A 110 -10.41 -19.94 -4.65
CA ARG A 110 -9.21 -20.36 -5.40
C ARG A 110 -9.11 -19.67 -6.76
N GLY A 111 -7.92 -19.21 -7.11
CA GLY A 111 -7.64 -18.51 -8.38
C GLY A 111 -8.37 -17.17 -8.53
N LYS A 112 -8.92 -16.59 -7.44
CA LYS A 112 -9.59 -15.30 -7.46
C LYS A 112 -9.12 -14.39 -6.34
N VAL A 113 -9.00 -13.11 -6.65
CA VAL A 113 -8.74 -12.06 -5.66
C VAL A 113 -10.08 -11.55 -5.13
N TYR A 114 -10.27 -11.63 -3.83
CA TYR A 114 -11.44 -11.08 -3.14
C TYR A 114 -11.07 -9.74 -2.52
N ILE A 115 -11.87 -8.71 -2.78
CA ILE A 115 -11.68 -7.38 -2.20
C ILE A 115 -12.82 -7.11 -1.22
N SER A 116 -12.46 -6.77 0.01
CA SER A 116 -13.36 -6.33 1.08
C SER A 116 -12.91 -4.99 1.61
N ALA A 117 -13.74 -4.35 2.43
CA ALA A 117 -13.40 -3.06 2.99
C ALA A 117 -14.04 -2.87 4.38
N TYR A 118 -13.33 -2.12 5.23
CA TYR A 118 -13.75 -1.74 6.57
C TYR A 118 -13.53 -0.25 6.77
N LYS A 119 -14.57 0.45 7.22
CA LYS A 119 -14.49 1.87 7.54
C LYS A 119 -14.16 2.06 9.01
N GLY A 120 -12.92 2.47 9.30
CA GLY A 120 -12.42 2.71 10.66
C GLY A 120 -10.89 2.73 10.69
N PHE A 121 -10.32 3.08 11.84
CA PHE A 121 -8.88 2.96 12.03
C PHE A 121 -8.46 1.50 12.11
N TYR A 122 -7.21 1.20 11.73
CA TYR A 122 -6.77 -0.19 11.65
C TYR A 122 -6.72 -0.90 13.01
N HIS A 123 -6.28 -0.21 14.07
CA HIS A 123 -6.29 -0.76 15.42
C HIS A 123 -7.71 -1.09 15.92
N GLN A 124 -8.71 -0.25 15.57
CA GLN A 124 -10.12 -0.55 15.87
C GLN A 124 -10.61 -1.78 15.08
N PHE A 125 -10.32 -1.83 13.78
CA PHE A 125 -10.63 -3.01 12.96
C PHE A 125 -10.03 -4.30 13.54
N TRP A 126 -8.80 -4.22 14.04
CA TRP A 126 -8.12 -5.34 14.67
C TRP A 126 -8.88 -5.83 15.90
N GLU A 127 -9.13 -4.95 16.87
CA GLU A 127 -9.84 -5.27 18.12
C GLU A 127 -11.28 -5.74 17.87
N GLU A 128 -12.00 -5.06 16.98
CA GLU A 128 -13.42 -5.27 16.78
C GLU A 128 -13.72 -6.50 15.93
N VAL A 129 -12.83 -6.87 15.00
CA VAL A 129 -13.10 -7.86 13.95
C VAL A 129 -12.03 -8.95 13.89
N VAL A 130 -10.74 -8.61 13.90
CA VAL A 130 -9.66 -9.61 13.74
C VAL A 130 -9.46 -10.44 15.01
N GLU A 131 -9.39 -9.80 16.18
CA GLU A 131 -9.20 -10.50 17.46
C GLU A 131 -10.39 -11.40 17.81
N LYS A 132 -11.60 -11.00 17.38
CA LYS A 132 -12.82 -11.79 17.55
C LYS A 132 -12.95 -12.95 16.54
N GLY A 133 -12.02 -13.07 15.60
CA GLY A 133 -12.04 -14.11 14.55
C GLY A 133 -13.13 -13.90 13.50
N GLU A 134 -13.65 -12.68 13.37
CA GLU A 134 -14.61 -12.29 12.34
C GLU A 134 -13.93 -11.95 11.00
N ALA A 135 -12.64 -11.61 11.04
CA ALA A 135 -11.75 -11.47 9.89
C ALA A 135 -10.46 -12.29 10.10
N ALA A 136 -9.85 -12.74 9.01
CA ALA A 136 -8.56 -13.42 9.04
C ALA A 136 -7.44 -12.46 9.51
N LYS A 137 -6.44 -13.00 10.22
CA LYS A 137 -5.20 -12.27 10.49
C LYS A 137 -4.44 -12.04 9.18
N PRO A 138 -3.82 -10.87 8.98
CA PRO A 138 -3.07 -10.58 7.77
C PRO A 138 -1.82 -11.45 7.70
N ASN A 139 -1.46 -11.85 6.48
CA ASN A 139 -0.14 -12.35 6.16
C ASN A 139 0.81 -11.23 5.75
N LEU A 140 0.26 -10.12 5.29
CA LEU A 140 0.96 -8.90 4.92
C LEU A 140 0.05 -7.70 5.23
N VAL A 141 0.63 -6.64 5.78
CA VAL A 141 0.02 -5.32 5.84
C VAL A 141 0.71 -4.40 4.85
N VAL A 142 -0.08 -3.65 4.07
CA VAL A 142 0.44 -2.67 3.11
C VAL A 142 -0.21 -1.31 3.38
N GLY A 143 0.58 -0.25 3.37
CA GLY A 143 0.11 1.12 3.53
C GLY A 143 0.61 1.95 2.36
N PHE A 144 -0.32 2.48 1.57
CA PHE A 144 0.05 3.32 0.43
C PHE A 144 0.10 4.76 0.88
N HIS A 145 1.30 5.36 0.90
CA HIS A 145 1.52 6.78 1.22
C HIS A 145 0.73 7.19 2.47
N PRO A 146 1.00 6.55 3.64
CA PRO A 146 0.22 6.75 4.85
C PRO A 146 0.23 8.19 5.38
N GLY A 147 1.11 9.04 4.85
CA GLY A 147 1.09 10.49 5.09
C GLY A 147 1.45 10.82 6.52
N PHE A 148 2.58 10.30 7.00
CA PHE A 148 3.09 10.66 8.31
C PHE A 148 3.50 12.14 8.29
N ASP A 149 2.59 13.02 8.71
CA ASP A 149 2.80 14.46 8.71
C ASP A 149 3.76 14.87 9.84
N GLY A 150 5.02 15.12 9.49
CA GLY A 150 6.03 15.67 10.40
C GLY A 150 7.00 14.65 10.98
N GLN A 151 7.73 15.05 12.04
CA GLN A 151 8.68 14.17 12.72
C GLN A 151 8.00 13.24 13.75
N GLU A 152 6.80 13.59 14.22
CA GLU A 152 6.06 12.84 15.23
C GLU A 152 4.88 12.08 14.61
N VAL A 153 4.61 10.88 15.10
CA VAL A 153 3.42 10.12 14.70
C VAL A 153 2.18 10.74 15.32
N ASN A 154 1.15 11.00 14.52
CA ASN A 154 -0.14 11.35 15.09
C ASN A 154 -0.70 10.17 15.94
N GLN A 155 -1.57 10.47 16.91
CA GLN A 155 -2.09 9.44 17.82
C GLN A 155 -2.81 8.30 17.08
N ASP A 156 -3.46 8.60 15.95
CA ASP A 156 -4.21 7.64 15.14
C ASP A 156 -3.30 6.57 14.50
N TRP A 157 -2.12 6.97 14.03
CA TRP A 157 -1.13 6.06 13.48
C TRP A 157 -0.30 5.39 14.57
N LEU A 158 -0.04 6.04 15.70
CA LEU A 158 0.81 5.47 16.76
C LEU A 158 0.27 4.12 17.24
N ALA A 159 -1.02 4.04 17.57
CA ALA A 159 -1.66 2.79 17.98
C ALA A 159 -1.56 1.70 16.89
N THR A 160 -1.75 2.09 15.63
CA THR A 160 -1.64 1.19 14.47
C THR A 160 -0.22 0.66 14.31
N LEU A 161 0.80 1.52 14.40
CA LEU A 161 2.20 1.14 14.25
C LEU A 161 2.66 0.22 15.37
N LEU A 162 2.36 0.56 16.63
CA LEU A 162 2.68 -0.28 17.79
C LEU A 162 2.03 -1.66 17.67
N LEU A 163 0.77 -1.74 17.24
CA LEU A 163 0.10 -3.00 16.97
C LEU A 163 0.85 -3.83 15.91
N LEU A 164 1.21 -3.25 14.77
CA LEU A 164 1.92 -3.95 13.69
C LEU A 164 3.28 -4.49 14.17
N ARG A 165 3.99 -3.69 14.96
CA ARG A 165 5.27 -4.03 15.57
C ARG A 165 5.12 -5.18 16.58
N ASP A 166 4.26 -5.00 17.57
CA ASP A 166 4.13 -5.89 18.74
C ASP A 166 3.54 -7.25 18.34
N TYR A 167 2.63 -7.28 17.37
CA TYR A 167 2.12 -8.53 16.78
C TYR A 167 3.05 -9.14 15.71
N ASN A 168 4.22 -8.54 15.47
CA ASN A 168 5.23 -9.03 14.53
C ASN A 168 4.69 -9.26 13.11
N ILE A 169 3.87 -8.32 12.63
CA ILE A 169 3.15 -8.43 11.36
C ILE A 169 4.06 -7.95 10.22
N PRO A 170 4.30 -8.78 9.18
CA PRO A 170 5.01 -8.33 7.98
C PRO A 170 4.35 -7.11 7.37
N THR A 171 5.08 -6.00 7.24
CA THR A 171 4.52 -4.73 6.80
C THR A 171 5.37 -4.08 5.72
N LEU A 172 4.71 -3.50 4.70
CA LEU A 172 5.31 -2.71 3.63
C LEU A 172 4.56 -1.39 3.47
N PHE A 173 5.22 -0.26 3.71
CA PHE A 173 4.66 1.05 3.39
C PHE A 173 5.35 1.68 2.20
N THR A 174 4.62 2.50 1.45
CA THR A 174 5.17 3.28 0.35
C THR A 174 5.13 4.77 0.65
N MET A 175 6.05 5.53 0.07
CA MET A 175 6.14 6.99 0.23
C MET A 175 6.14 7.67 -1.14
N ILE A 176 5.68 8.92 -1.20
CA ILE A 176 5.63 9.73 -2.43
C ILE A 176 6.94 10.45 -2.73
N SER A 177 7.84 10.57 -1.74
CA SER A 177 9.15 11.19 -1.92
C SER A 177 10.23 10.58 -1.02
N ASN A 178 11.49 10.88 -1.33
CA ASN A 178 12.62 10.46 -0.52
C ASN A 178 12.64 11.18 0.83
N GLU A 179 12.17 12.43 0.89
CA GLU A 179 12.06 13.19 2.15
C GLU A 179 11.10 12.50 3.12
N GLU A 180 9.91 12.10 2.64
CA GLU A 180 8.93 11.36 3.45
C GLU A 180 9.51 10.01 3.90
N LEU A 181 10.27 9.32 3.05
CA LEU A 181 10.96 8.09 3.42
C LEU A 181 11.96 8.32 4.56
N GLN A 182 12.82 9.34 4.48
CA GLN A 182 13.81 9.62 5.52
C GLN A 182 13.15 10.00 6.84
N SER A 183 12.10 10.82 6.82
CA SER A 183 11.31 11.16 8.00
C SER A 183 10.67 9.91 8.62
N THR A 184 10.11 9.02 7.80
CA THR A 184 9.52 7.75 8.27
C THR A 184 10.57 6.84 8.91
N LEU A 185 11.77 6.73 8.32
CA LEU A 185 12.84 5.90 8.88
C LEU A 185 13.31 6.41 10.25
N HIS A 186 13.39 7.73 10.42
CA HIS A 186 13.73 8.33 11.71
C HIS A 186 12.69 8.00 12.79
N MET A 187 11.41 8.21 12.46
CA MET A 187 10.28 7.84 13.30
C MET A 187 10.26 6.33 13.64
N PHE A 188 10.54 5.47 12.68
CA PHE A 188 10.58 4.01 12.88
C PHE A 188 11.71 3.58 13.80
N MET A 189 12.85 4.27 13.76
CA MET A 189 13.95 4.07 14.70
C MET A 189 13.53 4.43 16.14
N GLU A 190 12.82 5.55 16.34
CA GLU A 190 12.31 5.94 17.66
C GLU A 190 11.26 4.96 18.20
N LEU A 191 10.46 4.36 17.30
CA LEU A 191 9.51 3.32 17.63
C LEU A 191 10.12 1.91 17.70
N GLU A 192 11.45 1.78 17.61
CA GLU A 192 12.15 0.50 17.67
C GLU A 192 11.60 -0.53 16.66
N MET A 193 11.25 -0.06 15.45
CA MET A 193 10.79 -0.93 14.37
C MET A 193 11.98 -1.68 13.75
N ASP A 194 11.85 -3.00 13.60
CA ASP A 194 12.85 -3.80 12.89
C ASP A 194 12.66 -3.65 11.37
N VAL A 195 13.25 -2.59 10.82
CA VAL A 195 13.27 -2.29 9.39
C VAL A 195 14.10 -3.34 8.64
N LYS A 196 13.46 -4.00 7.68
CA LYS A 196 14.05 -5.09 6.89
C LYS A 196 14.68 -4.63 5.60
N ASP A 197 14.05 -3.69 4.92
CA ASP A 197 14.51 -3.18 3.64
C ASP A 197 13.83 -1.84 3.30
N THR A 198 14.49 -1.03 2.48
CA THR A 198 14.00 0.29 2.06
C THR A 198 14.62 0.70 0.73
N GLY A 199 13.91 1.49 -0.07
CA GLY A 199 14.46 2.01 -1.31
C GLY A 199 13.42 2.60 -2.25
N SER A 200 13.82 2.75 -3.51
CA SER A 200 12.90 3.10 -4.60
C SER A 200 12.01 1.91 -4.93
N ASN A 201 10.70 2.15 -5.05
CA ASN A 201 9.77 1.12 -5.47
C ASN A 201 9.84 0.95 -7.00
N PRO A 202 10.20 -0.25 -7.50
CA PRO A 202 10.26 -0.51 -8.95
C PRO A 202 8.89 -0.43 -9.63
N PHE A 203 7.79 -0.44 -8.85
CA PHE A 203 6.42 -0.35 -9.34
C PHE A 203 5.78 1.01 -9.04
N SER A 204 6.59 2.05 -8.87
CA SER A 204 6.10 3.42 -8.74
C SER A 204 5.25 3.84 -9.95
N SER A 205 4.22 4.64 -9.70
CA SER A 205 3.44 5.25 -10.77
C SER A 205 4.33 6.18 -11.58
N LEU A 206 4.23 6.12 -12.91
CA LEU A 206 4.88 7.07 -13.82
C LEU A 206 4.01 8.30 -14.08
N LYS A 207 2.77 8.32 -13.59
CA LYS A 207 1.86 9.47 -13.71
C LYS A 207 2.33 10.59 -12.77
N PRO A 208 2.69 11.77 -13.29
CA PRO A 208 3.05 12.90 -12.44
C PRO A 208 1.80 13.48 -11.78
N GLU A 209 1.91 13.74 -10.49
CA GLU A 209 0.88 14.43 -9.70
C GLU A 209 1.44 15.70 -9.08
N HIS A 210 0.59 16.72 -8.93
CA HIS A 210 0.95 17.95 -8.25
C HIS A 210 0.07 18.11 -7.02
N LEU A 211 0.71 18.36 -5.88
CA LEU A 211 0.00 18.78 -4.68
C LEU A 211 -0.62 20.16 -4.93
N PRO A 212 -1.95 20.34 -4.75
CA PRO A 212 -2.66 21.57 -5.11
C PRO A 212 -2.08 22.86 -4.51
N LYS A 213 -1.37 22.75 -3.37
CA LYS A 213 -0.82 23.87 -2.61
C LYS A 213 0.58 24.31 -3.04
N SER A 214 1.17 23.72 -4.08
CA SER A 214 2.57 24.03 -4.46
C SER A 214 2.84 23.85 -5.96
N PRO A 215 2.33 24.75 -6.82
CA PRO A 215 2.51 24.65 -8.28
C PRO A 215 3.97 24.72 -8.74
N ASN A 216 4.87 25.26 -7.91
CA ASN A 216 6.29 25.39 -8.21
C ASN A 216 7.14 24.21 -7.70
N LYS A 217 6.55 23.23 -7.00
CA LYS A 217 7.27 22.03 -6.57
C LYS A 217 7.33 21.01 -7.70
N ALA A 218 8.37 20.19 -7.69
CA ALA A 218 8.48 19.07 -8.60
C ALA A 218 7.25 18.14 -8.49
N PRO A 219 6.84 17.48 -9.58
CA PRO A 219 5.78 16.48 -9.53
C PRO A 219 6.17 15.35 -8.58
N ILE A 220 5.16 14.82 -7.88
CA ILE A 220 5.26 13.60 -7.09
C ILE A 220 4.75 12.42 -7.89
N TYR A 221 5.14 11.22 -7.47
CA TYR A 221 4.78 9.97 -8.11
C TYR A 221 4.26 9.01 -7.04
N ALA A 222 3.07 8.46 -7.26
CA ALA A 222 2.46 7.55 -6.29
C ALA A 222 3.36 6.32 -6.08
N ASN A 223 3.50 5.94 -4.80
CA ASN A 223 4.28 4.77 -4.37
C ASN A 223 5.74 4.80 -4.84
N ALA A 224 6.38 5.97 -4.89
CA ALA A 224 7.75 6.17 -5.39
C ALA A 224 8.83 5.39 -4.62
N HIS A 225 8.67 5.30 -3.29
CA HIS A 225 9.61 4.65 -2.40
C HIS A 225 8.89 3.63 -1.52
N TYR A 226 9.64 2.76 -0.85
CA TYR A 226 9.10 1.83 0.13
C TYR A 226 10.00 1.70 1.37
N VAL A 227 9.38 1.27 2.46
CA VAL A 227 10.03 0.74 3.66
C VAL A 227 9.28 -0.52 4.08
N SER A 228 10.01 -1.58 4.40
CA SER A 228 9.47 -2.81 4.96
C SER A 228 10.01 -3.03 6.36
N PHE A 229 9.17 -3.52 7.26
CA PHE A 229 9.54 -3.79 8.64
C PHE A 229 8.75 -4.97 9.19
N ARG A 230 9.26 -5.56 10.27
CA ARG A 230 8.59 -6.66 10.96
C ARG A 230 9.15 -6.85 12.36
N GLY A 231 8.33 -6.55 13.36
CA GLY A 231 8.69 -6.77 14.77
C GLY A 231 9.48 -5.63 15.39
N LEU A 232 9.89 -5.85 16.63
CA LEU A 232 10.72 -4.96 17.44
C LEU A 232 12.20 -5.13 17.05
N LEU A 233 12.94 -4.02 16.97
CA LEU A 233 14.38 -4.03 16.72
C LEU A 233 15.10 -4.73 17.87
N GLU A 234 15.69 -5.89 17.61
CA GLU A 234 16.52 -6.58 18.59
C GLU A 234 17.83 -5.79 18.79
N VAL A 235 17.99 -5.15 19.95
CA VAL A 235 19.30 -4.65 20.38
C VAL A 235 20.15 -5.88 20.70
N LYS A 236 21.11 -6.19 19.83
CA LYS A 236 22.16 -7.16 20.20
C LYS A 236 22.95 -6.55 21.34
N GLU A 237 22.71 -7.02 22.56
CA GLU A 237 23.67 -6.82 23.65
C GLU A 237 24.97 -7.48 23.18
N GLU A 238 25.99 -6.66 22.89
CA GLU A 238 27.35 -7.16 22.77
C GLU A 238 27.70 -7.73 24.14
N GLU A 239 27.69 -9.06 24.28
CA GLU A 239 28.30 -9.74 25.42
C GLU A 239 29.78 -9.33 25.44
N GLU A 240 30.11 -8.33 26.25
CA GLU A 240 31.48 -8.05 26.67
C GLU A 240 32.03 -9.35 27.29
N GLN A 241 32.82 -10.08 26.50
CA GLN A 241 33.60 -11.21 26.98
C GLN A 241 34.60 -10.67 28.02
N ASN A 242 34.31 -10.97 29.29
CA ASN A 242 35.21 -10.85 30.44
C ASN A 242 36.60 -11.44 30.18
#